data_AF-A0A2U3L296-F1
#
_entry.id   AF-A0A2U3L296-F1
#
_cell.length_a   1.000
_cell.length_b   1.000
_cell.length_c   1.000
_cell.angle_alpha   90.00
_cell.angle_beta   90.00
_cell.angle_gamma   90.00
#
_symmetry.space_group_name_H-M   'P 1'
#
loop_
_entity.id
_entity.type
_entity.pdbx_description
1 polymer ?
#
loop_
_entity_poly.entity_id
_entity_poly.type
_entity_poly.pdbx_seq_one_letter_code
_entity_poly.pdbx_strand_id
1 'polypeptide(L)'
;MRLIWTFLYFGSLLCGQRVIYDAGLDKKGQDAAAAAKLIVSDSVTANENANLAVIERQQLDTALEASLNTMRLQIHSFDRWKNVYDALGDVSEAIKTLRQITPLSEELTKRKNEIEASAEELKKAVRGKQKEPGKSGLSVTAGLLDKAVGHISDVNDLLGLAQGIPGLNNLAGSKAVNEIEGGLKELDDLLKSATAAIQAAKAVSVNPRSLMPSQDELMLSVLAAETDSLKERIAIRARFQLETGDIMKLVAGTKDLLQRIDDCVQPCTPHKLSSSDRLVSDSLAEGDTRRKENLLGVLYQAAAVAAQNQTPADVAAIRETIAWRRFEIRRNAIYNGSYEQALQVAGQRLSAYYATGIKPSQIAQFLYYLSGIVSLPAIAF
;
A
#
# COMPACT_ATOMS: atom_id res chain seq x y z
N MET A 1 5.18 -10.90 73.54
CA MET A 1 6.29 -10.82 72.54
C MET A 1 6.08 -11.61 71.24
N ARG A 2 5.13 -12.57 71.12
CA ARG A 2 4.85 -13.28 69.85
C ARG A 2 4.05 -12.46 68.80
N LEU A 3 3.31 -11.44 69.22
CA LEU A 3 2.51 -10.56 68.34
C LEU A 3 3.33 -9.48 67.58
N ILE A 4 4.53 -9.16 68.06
CA ILE A 4 5.41 -8.15 67.44
C ILE A 4 6.16 -8.76 66.24
N TRP A 5 6.47 -10.06 66.30
CA TRP A 5 7.14 -10.79 65.22
C TRP A 5 6.22 -11.05 64.01
N THR A 6 4.91 -11.23 64.22
CA THR A 6 3.93 -11.32 63.11
C THR A 6 3.73 -9.99 62.39
N PHE A 7 3.83 -8.85 63.10
CA PHE A 7 3.78 -7.52 62.46
C PHE A 7 5.01 -7.20 61.61
N LEU A 8 6.19 -7.67 62.02
CA LEU A 8 7.41 -7.53 61.23
C LEU A 8 7.42 -8.43 59.98
N TYR A 9 6.84 -9.64 60.06
CA TYR A 9 6.69 -10.53 58.90
C TYR A 9 5.61 -10.06 57.89
N PHE A 10 4.53 -9.44 58.37
CA PHE A 10 3.56 -8.78 57.46
C PHE A 10 4.12 -7.48 56.85
N GLY A 11 5.03 -6.80 57.56
CA GLY A 11 5.74 -5.63 57.05
C GLY A 11 6.63 -5.93 55.83
N SER A 12 7.24 -7.13 55.77
CA SER A 12 8.11 -7.55 54.66
C SER A 12 7.39 -8.19 53.47
N LEU A 13 6.12 -8.62 53.62
CA LEU A 13 5.28 -9.11 52.52
C LEU A 13 4.57 -7.98 51.75
N LEU A 14 4.60 -6.76 52.28
CA LEU A 14 4.00 -5.55 51.69
C LEU A 14 5.05 -4.68 50.98
N CYS A 15 5.86 -5.26 50.09
CA CYS A 15 6.69 -4.51 49.13
C CYS A 15 5.86 -3.82 48.02
N GLY A 16 4.55 -3.61 48.23
CA GLY A 16 3.72 -2.67 47.46
C GLY A 16 3.86 -1.28 48.06
N GLN A 17 4.37 -0.33 47.27
CA GLN A 17 4.57 1.08 47.67
C GLN A 17 3.38 1.65 48.45
N ARG A 18 3.63 2.11 49.68
CA ARG A 18 2.66 2.80 50.54
C ARG A 18 2.46 4.24 50.04
N VAL A 19 1.52 4.45 49.12
CA VAL A 19 1.04 5.79 48.76
C VAL A 19 -0.27 6.04 49.50
N ILE A 20 -0.35 7.14 50.26
CA ILE A 20 -1.61 7.62 50.83
C ILE A 20 -2.42 8.19 49.68
N TYR A 21 -3.70 7.81 49.58
CA TYR A 21 -4.58 8.35 48.54
C TYR A 21 -4.65 9.88 48.62
N ASP A 22 -4.44 10.54 47.47
CA ASP A 22 -4.56 11.98 47.29
C ASP A 22 -5.57 12.26 46.17
N ALA A 23 -6.69 12.90 46.52
CA ALA A 23 -7.77 13.19 45.59
C ALA A 23 -7.36 14.14 44.45
N GLY A 24 -6.41 15.04 44.70
CA GLY A 24 -5.87 15.94 43.68
C GLY A 24 -4.99 15.21 42.67
N LEU A 25 -4.19 14.25 43.13
CA LEU A 25 -3.37 13.40 42.26
C LEU A 25 -4.20 12.36 41.49
N ASP A 26 -5.23 11.79 42.11
CA ASP A 26 -6.20 10.91 41.44
C ASP A 26 -6.91 11.65 40.31
N LYS A 27 -7.42 12.86 40.58
CA LYS A 27 -8.02 13.71 39.54
C LYS A 27 -7.04 14.01 38.40
N LYS A 28 -5.79 14.38 38.69
CA LYS A 28 -4.76 14.58 37.65
C LYS A 28 -4.48 13.32 36.84
N GLY A 29 -4.49 12.14 37.46
CA GLY A 29 -4.36 10.86 36.78
C GLY A 29 -5.54 10.57 35.85
N GLN A 30 -6.77 10.85 36.28
CA GLN A 30 -7.99 10.72 35.48
C GLN A 30 -7.99 11.71 34.30
N ASP A 31 -7.62 12.98 34.55
CA ASP A 31 -7.50 14.01 33.52
C ASP A 31 -6.44 13.63 32.46
N ALA A 32 -5.30 13.08 32.89
CA ALA A 32 -4.26 12.57 31.98
C ALA A 32 -4.74 11.37 31.15
N ALA A 33 -5.49 10.44 31.75
CA ALA A 33 -6.10 9.31 31.03
C ALA A 33 -7.16 9.78 30.03
N ALA A 34 -7.95 10.80 30.37
CA ALA A 34 -8.91 11.42 29.47
C ALA A 34 -8.21 12.14 28.31
N ALA A 35 -7.15 12.91 28.59
CA ALA A 35 -6.36 13.59 27.57
C ALA A 35 -5.69 12.60 26.61
N ALA A 36 -5.14 11.49 27.12
CA ALA A 36 -4.51 10.46 26.28
C ALA A 36 -5.50 9.80 25.30
N LYS A 37 -6.80 9.69 25.66
CA LYS A 37 -7.85 9.19 24.75
C LYS A 37 -8.19 10.15 23.61
N LEU A 38 -7.86 11.43 23.75
CA LEU A 38 -8.11 12.45 22.72
C LEU A 38 -6.99 12.49 21.67
N ILE A 39 -5.86 11.84 21.92
CA ILE A 39 -4.76 11.68 20.96
C ILE A 39 -5.12 10.49 20.06
N VAL A 40 -5.76 10.78 18.92
CA VAL A 40 -6.12 9.79 17.90
C VAL A 40 -5.81 10.35 16.52
N SER A 41 -4.86 9.73 15.82
CA SER A 41 -4.39 10.13 14.48
C SER A 41 -5.24 9.61 13.33
N ASP A 42 -6.23 8.74 13.59
CA ASP A 42 -7.07 8.11 12.56
C ASP A 42 -7.76 9.15 11.67
N SER A 43 -8.26 10.23 12.25
CA SER A 43 -8.92 11.31 11.50
C SER A 43 -7.96 12.05 10.56
N VAL A 44 -6.72 12.27 10.99
CA VAL A 44 -5.67 12.90 10.17
C VAL A 44 -5.29 11.98 9.02
N THR A 45 -5.02 10.70 9.33
CA THR A 45 -4.67 9.69 8.33
C THR A 45 -5.78 9.50 7.28
N ALA A 46 -7.04 9.48 7.71
CA ALA A 46 -8.19 9.39 6.80
C ALA A 46 -8.28 10.62 5.89
N ASN A 47 -8.10 11.82 6.44
CA ASN A 47 -8.10 13.06 5.68
C ASN A 47 -6.93 13.13 4.70
N GLU A 48 -5.72 12.71 5.09
CA GLU A 48 -4.55 12.65 4.20
C GLU A 48 -4.79 11.71 3.01
N ASN A 49 -5.38 10.53 3.26
CA ASN A 49 -5.75 9.60 2.19
C ASN A 49 -6.85 10.17 1.26
N ALA A 50 -7.84 10.86 1.82
CA ALA A 50 -8.89 11.51 1.03
C ALA A 50 -8.30 12.63 0.15
N ASN A 51 -7.41 13.45 0.71
CA ASN A 51 -6.70 14.50 -0.03
C ASN A 51 -5.84 13.90 -1.14
N LEU A 52 -5.19 12.76 -0.89
CA LEU A 52 -4.38 12.09 -1.89
C LEU A 52 -5.21 11.63 -3.10
N ALA A 53 -6.46 11.17 -2.89
CA ALA A 53 -7.37 10.83 -3.98
C ALA A 53 -7.77 12.04 -4.83
N VAL A 54 -7.91 13.23 -4.21
CA VAL A 54 -8.16 14.48 -4.93
C VAL A 54 -6.95 14.88 -5.77
N ILE A 55 -5.74 14.79 -5.19
CA ILE A 55 -4.47 15.08 -5.90
C ILE A 55 -4.30 14.12 -7.08
N GLU A 56 -4.55 12.83 -6.90
CA GLU A 56 -4.49 11.84 -7.96
C GLU A 56 -5.40 12.23 -9.14
N ARG A 57 -6.67 12.55 -8.86
CA ARG A 57 -7.61 13.00 -9.90
C ARG A 57 -7.10 14.22 -10.65
N GLN A 58 -6.64 15.26 -9.94
CA GLN A 58 -6.14 16.49 -10.56
C GLN A 58 -4.91 16.23 -11.44
N GLN A 59 -3.98 15.39 -11.00
CA GLN A 59 -2.78 15.05 -11.76
C GLN A 59 -3.13 14.24 -13.02
N LEU A 60 -4.07 13.29 -12.90
CA LEU A 60 -4.55 12.52 -14.05
C LEU A 60 -5.28 13.41 -15.06
N ASP A 61 -6.17 14.30 -14.59
CA ASP A 61 -6.88 15.24 -15.46
C ASP A 61 -5.89 16.14 -16.22
N THR A 62 -4.86 16.64 -15.53
CA THR A 62 -3.79 17.45 -16.14
C THR A 62 -3.02 16.67 -17.22
N ALA A 63 -2.66 15.41 -16.94
CA ALA A 63 -1.95 14.56 -17.90
C ALA A 63 -2.82 14.26 -19.14
N LEU A 64 -4.11 14.02 -18.95
CA LEU A 64 -5.06 13.79 -20.04
C LEU A 64 -5.31 15.06 -20.88
N GLU A 65 -5.39 16.23 -20.24
CA GLU A 65 -5.49 17.50 -20.94
C GLU A 65 -4.24 17.82 -21.77
N ALA A 66 -3.04 17.54 -21.21
CA ALA A 66 -1.78 17.65 -21.93
C ALA A 66 -1.75 16.73 -23.16
N SER A 67 -2.21 15.48 -23.02
CA SER A 67 -2.35 14.53 -24.13
C SER A 67 -3.27 15.06 -25.24
N LEU A 68 -4.41 15.65 -24.86
CA LEU A 68 -5.35 16.24 -25.82
C LEU A 68 -4.76 17.46 -26.55
N ASN A 69 -3.95 18.27 -25.86
CA ASN A 69 -3.21 19.36 -26.50
C ASN A 69 -2.13 18.83 -27.46
N THR A 70 -1.40 17.78 -27.09
CA THR A 70 -0.47 17.08 -27.99
C THR A 70 -1.19 16.56 -29.23
N MET A 71 -2.36 15.94 -29.08
CA MET A 71 -3.16 15.48 -30.21
C MET A 71 -3.49 16.63 -31.19
N ARG A 72 -3.95 17.78 -30.67
CA ARG A 72 -4.24 18.97 -31.50
C ARG A 72 -3.01 19.47 -32.23
N LEU A 73 -1.88 19.57 -31.52
CA LEU A 73 -0.60 20.01 -32.12
C LEU A 73 -0.16 19.06 -33.24
N GLN A 74 -0.31 17.74 -33.04
CA GLN A 74 0.05 16.73 -34.04
C GLN A 74 -0.80 16.83 -35.30
N ILE A 75 -2.12 17.04 -35.16
CA ILE A 75 -3.00 17.30 -36.31
C ILE A 75 -2.53 18.52 -37.12
N HIS A 76 -2.11 19.59 -36.44
CA HIS A 76 -1.61 20.80 -37.10
C HIS A 76 -0.21 20.64 -37.70
N SER A 77 0.62 19.73 -37.18
CA SER A 77 1.97 19.48 -37.71
C SER A 77 2.01 18.50 -38.88
N PHE A 78 0.94 17.74 -39.13
CA PHE A 78 0.85 16.83 -40.28
C PHE A 78 0.59 17.61 -41.58
N ASP A 79 1.66 18.08 -42.20
CA ASP A 79 1.66 18.76 -43.49
C ASP A 79 1.61 17.76 -44.67
N ARG A 80 2.23 16.59 -44.55
CA ARG A 80 2.32 15.55 -45.60
C ARG A 80 1.95 14.16 -45.10
N TRP A 81 1.39 13.33 -45.97
CA TRP A 81 0.99 11.95 -45.61
C TRP A 81 2.15 11.05 -45.21
N LYS A 82 3.31 11.20 -45.86
CA LYS A 82 4.54 10.54 -45.44
C LYS A 82 4.93 10.89 -43.99
N ASN A 83 4.77 12.14 -43.56
CA ASN A 83 5.06 12.57 -42.19
C ASN A 83 4.11 11.92 -41.18
N VAL A 84 2.83 11.70 -41.56
CA VAL A 84 1.88 10.92 -40.75
C VAL A 84 2.36 9.47 -40.58
N TYR A 85 2.83 8.84 -41.66
CA TYR A 85 3.33 7.47 -41.64
C TYR A 85 4.61 7.32 -40.81
N ASP A 86 5.55 8.26 -40.97
CA ASP A 86 6.83 8.29 -40.26
C ASP A 86 6.62 8.51 -38.75
N ALA A 87 5.71 9.41 -38.35
CA ALA A 87 5.34 9.60 -36.95
C ALA A 87 4.81 8.31 -36.28
N LEU A 88 4.05 7.49 -37.01
CA LEU A 88 3.63 6.16 -36.54
C LEU A 88 4.81 5.16 -36.46
N GLY A 89 5.84 5.35 -37.29
CA GLY A 89 7.12 4.64 -37.20
C GLY A 89 7.86 4.93 -35.91
N ASP A 90 8.02 6.21 -35.59
CA ASP A 90 8.73 6.67 -34.39
C ASP A 90 8.09 6.10 -33.11
N VAL A 91 6.76 6.12 -33.03
CA VAL A 91 6.02 5.51 -31.91
C VAL A 91 6.26 4.00 -31.83
N SER A 92 6.25 3.29 -32.97
CA SER A 92 6.47 1.85 -32.99
C SER A 92 7.88 1.47 -32.52
N GLU A 93 8.89 2.21 -32.96
CA GLU A 93 10.28 1.96 -32.57
C GLU A 93 10.53 2.29 -31.10
N ALA A 94 9.93 3.36 -30.57
CA ALA A 94 9.99 3.67 -29.14
C ALA A 94 9.45 2.54 -28.24
N ILE A 95 8.44 1.79 -28.71
CA ILE A 95 7.77 0.74 -27.92
C ILE A 95 8.46 -0.64 -28.01
N LYS A 96 9.20 -0.93 -29.10
CA LYS A 96 9.70 -2.28 -29.43
C LYS A 96 10.85 -2.81 -28.57
N THR A 97 11.51 -2.01 -27.74
CA THR A 97 12.61 -2.53 -26.91
C THR A 97 12.08 -3.45 -25.79
N LEU A 98 12.21 -4.79 -25.92
CA LEU A 98 12.68 -5.76 -24.89
C LEU A 98 12.41 -7.26 -25.21
N ARG A 99 13.14 -8.10 -24.44
CA ARG A 99 13.54 -9.53 -24.49
C ARG A 99 12.54 -10.64 -24.88
N GLN A 100 13.15 -11.78 -25.27
CA GLN A 100 12.54 -13.07 -25.64
C GLN A 100 11.52 -13.60 -24.62
N ILE A 101 10.48 -14.23 -25.18
CA ILE A 101 9.35 -14.84 -24.49
C ILE A 101 9.79 -16.20 -23.93
N THR A 102 9.99 -16.29 -22.62
CA THR A 102 10.00 -17.57 -21.90
C THR A 102 8.54 -18.02 -21.70
N PRO A 103 8.20 -19.32 -21.68
CA PRO A 103 6.85 -19.77 -21.30
C PRO A 103 6.54 -19.38 -19.84
N LEU A 104 5.86 -18.25 -19.71
CA LEU A 104 5.58 -17.51 -18.48
C LEU A 104 4.73 -18.27 -17.46
N SER A 105 3.91 -19.24 -17.88
CA SER A 105 3.00 -19.96 -16.98
C SER A 105 3.72 -20.84 -15.96
N GLU A 106 4.85 -21.46 -16.34
CA GLU A 106 5.63 -22.32 -15.45
C GLU A 106 6.40 -21.48 -14.42
N GLU A 107 7.04 -20.39 -14.86
CA GLU A 107 7.80 -19.52 -13.94
C GLU A 107 6.86 -18.77 -12.99
N LEU A 108 5.68 -18.30 -13.43
CA LEU A 108 4.69 -17.72 -12.52
C LEU A 108 4.21 -18.71 -11.45
N THR A 109 3.95 -19.96 -11.83
CA THR A 109 3.54 -21.01 -10.89
C THR A 109 4.66 -21.32 -9.90
N LYS A 110 5.91 -21.35 -10.37
CA LYS A 110 7.08 -21.50 -9.51
C LYS A 110 7.21 -20.32 -8.53
N ARG A 111 7.08 -19.07 -9.00
CA ARG A 111 7.12 -17.87 -8.14
C ARG A 111 6.04 -17.88 -7.07
N LYS A 112 4.84 -18.34 -7.42
CA LYS A 112 3.76 -18.57 -6.45
C LYS A 112 4.21 -19.50 -5.33
N ASN A 113 4.74 -20.66 -5.70
CA ASN A 113 5.18 -21.67 -4.73
C ASN A 113 6.32 -21.13 -3.85
N GLU A 114 7.23 -20.33 -4.41
CA GLU A 114 8.30 -19.65 -3.66
C GLU A 114 7.70 -18.68 -2.61
N ILE A 115 6.72 -17.87 -2.98
CA ILE A 115 6.03 -16.95 -2.05
C ILE A 115 5.26 -17.72 -0.96
N GLU A 116 4.54 -18.78 -1.32
CA GLU A 116 3.82 -19.61 -0.35
C GLU A 116 4.79 -20.25 0.66
N ALA A 117 5.95 -20.73 0.18
CA ALA A 117 7.01 -21.24 1.04
C ALA A 117 7.55 -20.16 2.00
N SER A 118 7.86 -18.97 1.48
CA SER A 118 8.34 -17.83 2.29
C SER A 118 7.29 -17.37 3.32
N ALA A 119 6.00 -17.40 2.98
CA ALA A 119 4.91 -17.11 3.91
C ALA A 119 4.80 -18.16 5.04
N GLU A 120 4.99 -19.44 4.72
CA GLU A 120 5.04 -20.51 5.72
C GLU A 120 6.28 -20.42 6.62
N GLU A 121 7.43 -20.02 6.07
CA GLU A 121 8.62 -19.74 6.87
C GLU A 121 8.42 -18.57 7.84
N LEU A 122 7.78 -17.50 7.38
CA LEU A 122 7.39 -16.37 8.22
C LEU A 122 6.47 -16.82 9.36
N LYS A 123 5.43 -17.62 9.07
CA LYS A 123 4.54 -18.19 10.09
C LYS A 123 5.30 -19.02 11.12
N LYS A 124 6.23 -19.86 10.67
CA LYS A 124 7.07 -20.68 11.56
C LYS A 124 7.95 -19.80 12.45
N ALA A 125 8.58 -18.76 11.90
CA ALA A 125 9.41 -17.83 12.65
C ALA A 125 8.62 -17.11 13.76
N VAL A 126 7.43 -16.59 13.43
CA VAL A 126 6.55 -15.89 14.39
C VAL A 126 6.03 -16.85 15.48
N ARG A 127 5.56 -18.05 15.10
CA ARG A 127 5.10 -19.08 16.05
C ARG A 127 6.24 -19.59 16.95
N GLY A 128 7.46 -19.67 16.43
CA GLY A 128 8.65 -20.06 17.19
C GLY A 128 8.88 -19.13 18.39
N LYS A 129 8.72 -17.81 18.18
CA LYS A 129 8.82 -16.82 19.26
C LYS A 129 7.66 -16.86 20.26
N GLN A 130 6.47 -17.25 19.82
CA GLN A 130 5.26 -17.30 20.68
C GLN A 130 5.27 -18.47 21.69
N LYS A 131 6.04 -19.53 21.45
CA LYS A 131 6.09 -20.72 22.34
C LYS A 131 6.99 -20.54 23.57
N GLU A 132 7.67 -19.40 23.74
CA GLU A 132 8.44 -19.10 24.95
C GLU A 132 7.48 -18.77 26.12
N PRO A 133 7.54 -19.51 27.26
CA PRO A 133 6.60 -19.33 28.37
C PRO A 133 6.78 -17.96 29.04
N GLY A 134 5.67 -17.22 29.22
CA GLY A 134 5.59 -16.01 30.07
C GLY A 134 5.15 -14.70 29.41
N LYS A 135 4.73 -14.67 28.14
CA LYS A 135 4.41 -13.42 27.41
C LYS A 135 2.91 -13.30 27.09
N SER A 136 2.20 -12.35 27.71
CA SER A 136 0.73 -12.18 27.58
C SER A 136 0.25 -11.43 26.33
N GLY A 137 1.11 -11.19 25.32
CA GLY A 137 0.73 -10.55 24.03
C GLY A 137 0.21 -11.53 22.96
N LEU A 138 0.11 -12.81 23.28
CA LEU A 138 -0.01 -13.93 22.34
C LEU A 138 -1.20 -13.88 21.36
N SER A 139 -2.31 -13.19 21.69
CA SER A 139 -3.52 -13.15 20.85
C SER A 139 -3.49 -12.11 19.74
N VAL A 140 -2.80 -10.97 19.95
CA VAL A 140 -2.82 -9.84 19.00
C VAL A 140 -1.85 -10.09 17.85
N THR A 141 -0.68 -10.66 18.16
CA THR A 141 0.34 -11.01 17.18
C THR A 141 -0.11 -12.12 16.22
N ALA A 142 -0.96 -13.06 16.69
CA ALA A 142 -1.54 -14.11 15.84
C ALA A 142 -2.54 -13.54 14.82
N GLY A 143 -3.43 -12.64 15.22
CA GLY A 143 -4.37 -11.99 14.29
C GLY A 143 -3.69 -11.09 13.25
N LEU A 144 -2.59 -10.41 13.64
CA LEU A 144 -1.78 -9.62 12.70
C LEU A 144 -0.98 -10.50 11.74
N LEU A 145 -0.48 -11.65 12.19
CA LEU A 145 0.14 -12.66 11.33
C LEU A 145 -0.86 -13.19 10.31
N ASP A 146 -2.07 -13.55 10.75
CA ASP A 146 -3.11 -14.06 9.86
C ASP A 146 -3.53 -12.98 8.85
N LYS A 147 -3.58 -11.71 9.27
CA LYS A 147 -3.80 -10.58 8.36
C LYS A 147 -2.67 -10.45 7.33
N ALA A 148 -1.41 -10.38 7.77
CA ALA A 148 -0.25 -10.27 6.88
C ALA A 148 -0.17 -11.44 5.89
N VAL A 149 -0.42 -12.66 6.35
CA VAL A 149 -0.52 -13.86 5.51
C VAL A 149 -1.72 -13.79 4.57
N GLY A 150 -2.87 -13.32 5.04
CA GLY A 150 -4.05 -13.11 4.21
C GLY A 150 -3.75 -12.21 3.01
N HIS A 151 -3.04 -11.11 3.24
CA HIS A 151 -2.59 -10.22 2.17
C HIS A 151 -1.61 -10.88 1.18
N ILE A 152 -0.90 -11.94 1.60
CA ILE A 152 -0.06 -12.78 0.70
C ILE A 152 -0.94 -13.77 -0.09
N SER A 153 -2.02 -14.28 0.48
CA SER A 153 -2.92 -15.20 -0.24
C SER A 153 -3.65 -14.53 -1.43
N ASP A 154 -3.75 -13.20 -1.42
CA ASP A 154 -4.22 -12.38 -2.54
C ASP A 154 -3.22 -12.35 -3.72
N VAL A 155 -2.04 -12.98 -3.62
CA VAL A 155 -1.16 -13.22 -4.78
C VAL A 155 -1.88 -14.03 -5.87
N ASN A 156 -2.90 -14.80 -5.50
CA ASN A 156 -3.80 -15.43 -6.46
C ASN A 156 -4.53 -14.40 -7.35
N ASP A 157 -4.78 -13.18 -6.89
CA ASP A 157 -5.38 -12.12 -7.70
C ASP A 157 -4.39 -11.58 -8.74
N LEU A 158 -3.10 -11.46 -8.40
CA LEU A 158 -2.05 -11.10 -9.37
C LEU A 158 -1.83 -12.21 -10.41
N LEU A 159 -1.96 -13.46 -10.01
CA LEU A 159 -1.92 -14.61 -10.92
C LEU A 159 -3.17 -14.69 -11.79
N GLY A 160 -4.35 -14.42 -11.21
CA GLY A 160 -5.60 -14.30 -11.94
C GLY A 160 -5.56 -13.16 -12.95
N LEU A 161 -4.95 -12.02 -12.58
CA LEU A 161 -4.66 -10.92 -13.48
C LEU A 161 -3.78 -11.42 -14.63
N ALA A 162 -2.64 -12.06 -14.33
CA ALA A 162 -1.70 -12.59 -15.32
C ALA A 162 -2.34 -13.60 -16.29
N GLN A 163 -3.16 -14.51 -15.77
CA GLN A 163 -3.88 -15.53 -16.54
C GLN A 163 -5.01 -14.92 -17.38
N GLY A 164 -5.63 -13.85 -16.90
CA GLY A 164 -6.68 -13.11 -17.59
C GLY A 164 -6.19 -12.12 -18.64
N ILE A 165 -4.87 -11.89 -18.76
CA ILE A 165 -4.30 -10.95 -19.73
C ILE A 165 -4.60 -11.41 -21.17
N PRO A 166 -5.40 -10.65 -21.94
CA PRO A 166 -5.67 -10.98 -23.33
C PRO A 166 -4.39 -10.88 -24.16
N GLY A 167 -4.02 -11.97 -24.84
CA GLY A 167 -2.90 -11.95 -25.77
C GLY A 167 -1.53 -12.16 -25.13
N LEU A 168 -1.40 -13.15 -24.23
CA LEU A 168 -0.11 -13.71 -23.79
C LEU A 168 0.85 -14.01 -24.96
N ASN A 169 0.31 -14.22 -26.17
CA ASN A 169 1.07 -14.47 -27.39
C ASN A 169 1.60 -13.19 -28.08
N ASN A 170 1.33 -12.00 -27.54
CA ASN A 170 1.80 -10.72 -28.08
C ASN A 170 2.79 -10.04 -27.11
N LEU A 171 3.60 -9.12 -27.64
CA LEU A 171 4.68 -8.46 -26.90
C LEU A 171 4.19 -7.77 -25.62
N ALA A 172 3.03 -7.12 -25.66
CA ALA A 172 2.48 -6.40 -24.52
C ALA A 172 1.99 -7.32 -23.41
N GLY A 173 1.32 -8.42 -23.76
CA GLY A 173 0.94 -9.46 -22.81
C GLY A 173 2.17 -10.07 -22.13
N SER A 174 3.23 -10.37 -22.89
CA SER A 174 4.49 -10.86 -22.32
C SER A 174 5.17 -9.84 -21.41
N LYS A 175 5.24 -8.56 -21.80
CA LYS A 175 5.79 -7.50 -20.95
C LYS A 175 4.98 -7.32 -19.66
N ALA A 176 3.66 -7.31 -19.74
CA ALA A 176 2.79 -7.17 -18.58
C ALA A 176 3.00 -8.29 -17.56
N VAL A 177 3.14 -9.53 -18.04
CA VAL A 177 3.41 -10.66 -17.15
C VAL A 177 4.85 -10.66 -16.62
N ASN A 178 5.85 -10.18 -17.36
CA ASN A 178 7.20 -9.99 -16.82
C ASN A 178 7.21 -9.01 -15.63
N GLU A 179 6.41 -7.94 -15.69
CA GLU A 179 6.23 -7.03 -14.54
C GLU A 179 5.60 -7.74 -13.34
N ILE A 180 4.65 -8.66 -13.59
CA ILE A 180 4.05 -9.48 -12.55
C ILE A 180 5.09 -10.43 -11.95
N GLU A 181 5.86 -11.14 -12.78
CA GLU A 181 6.91 -12.05 -12.31
C GLU A 181 7.98 -11.31 -11.49
N GLY A 182 8.48 -10.17 -11.99
CA GLY A 182 9.43 -9.32 -11.28
C GLY A 182 8.86 -8.82 -9.95
N GLY A 183 7.59 -8.42 -9.95
CA GLY A 183 6.85 -8.04 -8.75
C GLY A 183 6.71 -9.16 -7.72
N LEU A 184 6.39 -10.37 -8.16
CA LEU A 184 6.32 -11.55 -7.29
C LEU A 184 7.68 -11.87 -6.67
N LYS A 185 8.77 -11.65 -7.41
CA LYS A 185 10.13 -11.77 -6.86
C LYS A 185 10.40 -10.70 -5.80
N GLU A 186 10.05 -9.43 -6.05
CA GLU A 186 10.17 -8.36 -5.05
C GLU A 186 9.39 -8.71 -3.76
N LEU A 187 8.22 -9.35 -3.90
CA LEU A 187 7.40 -9.78 -2.76
C LEU A 187 8.06 -10.93 -1.98
N ASP A 188 8.60 -11.92 -2.68
CA ASP A 188 9.34 -13.02 -2.06
C ASP A 188 10.57 -12.50 -1.27
N ASP A 189 11.34 -11.59 -1.87
CA ASP A 189 12.49 -10.95 -1.22
C ASP A 189 12.07 -10.15 0.04
N LEU A 190 10.93 -9.46 -0.02
CA LEU A 190 10.35 -8.76 1.13
C LEU A 190 9.99 -9.74 2.27
N LEU A 191 9.32 -10.84 1.96
CA LEU A 191 8.94 -11.85 2.97
C LEU A 191 10.16 -12.51 3.62
N LYS A 192 11.19 -12.82 2.82
CA LYS A 192 12.47 -13.34 3.33
C LYS A 192 13.16 -12.36 4.24
N SER A 193 13.21 -11.08 3.85
CA SER A 193 13.79 -10.00 4.66
C SER A 193 13.06 -9.85 5.99
N ALA A 194 11.72 -9.86 5.98
CA ALA A 194 10.91 -9.80 7.20
C ALA A 194 11.11 -11.02 8.10
N THR A 195 11.18 -12.23 7.51
CA THR A 195 11.45 -13.48 8.23
C THR A 195 12.81 -13.43 8.92
N ALA A 196 13.86 -13.02 8.19
CA ALA A 196 15.20 -12.86 8.73
C ALA A 196 15.24 -11.82 9.86
N ALA A 197 14.56 -10.68 9.69
CA ALA A 197 14.49 -9.64 10.70
C ALA A 197 13.76 -10.11 11.98
N ILE A 198 12.67 -10.87 11.83
CA ILE A 198 11.97 -11.48 12.98
C ILE A 198 12.90 -12.50 13.66
N GLN A 199 13.54 -13.40 12.92
CA GLN A 199 14.47 -14.38 13.51
C GLN A 199 15.66 -13.73 14.21
N ALA A 200 16.21 -12.65 13.64
CA ALA A 200 17.36 -11.92 14.17
C ALA A 200 16.99 -11.03 15.37
N ALA A 201 15.75 -10.56 15.45
CA ALA A 201 15.26 -9.85 16.62
C ALA A 201 15.34 -10.79 17.82
N LYS A 202 16.37 -10.58 18.66
CA LYS A 202 16.59 -11.30 19.92
C LYS A 202 15.26 -11.35 20.67
N ALA A 203 15.06 -12.40 21.46
CA ALA A 203 14.03 -12.45 22.49
C ALA A 203 14.33 -11.39 23.54
N VAL A 204 14.24 -10.11 23.17
CA VAL A 204 14.16 -9.00 24.10
C VAL A 204 12.89 -9.32 24.86
N SER A 205 13.04 -9.76 26.10
CA SER A 205 11.91 -9.97 26.98
C SER A 205 11.16 -8.66 26.97
N VAL A 206 10.02 -8.60 26.29
CA VAL A 206 9.13 -7.46 26.37
C VAL A 206 8.82 -7.40 27.85
N ASN A 207 9.42 -6.42 28.53
CA ASN A 207 9.14 -6.20 29.93
C ASN A 207 7.62 -6.07 29.99
N PRO A 208 6.88 -6.81 30.84
CA PRO A 208 5.44 -6.60 30.97
C PRO A 208 5.07 -5.15 31.37
N ARG A 209 6.08 -4.33 31.74
CA ARG A 209 5.98 -2.87 31.87
C ARG A 209 6.10 -2.07 30.57
N SER A 210 6.44 -2.65 29.43
CA SER A 210 6.51 -1.99 28.13
C SER A 210 5.15 -1.42 27.77
N LEU A 211 5.11 -0.11 27.54
CA LEU A 211 3.92 0.61 27.12
C LEU A 211 3.70 0.46 25.60
N MET A 212 4.73 0.09 24.84
CA MET A 212 4.67 -0.04 23.39
C MET A 212 4.23 -1.44 22.95
N PRO A 213 3.56 -1.57 21.78
CA PRO A 213 3.36 -2.85 21.11
C PRO A 213 4.66 -3.61 20.95
N SER A 214 4.57 -4.93 20.83
CA SER A 214 5.79 -5.72 20.57
C SER A 214 6.38 -5.33 19.21
N GLN A 215 7.71 -5.37 19.11
CA GLN A 215 8.41 -5.07 17.85
C GLN A 215 7.93 -5.97 16.71
N ASP A 216 7.60 -7.24 17.02
CA ASP A 216 7.07 -8.19 16.05
C ASP A 216 5.67 -7.77 15.53
N GLU A 217 4.78 -7.23 16.37
CA GLU A 217 3.45 -6.73 15.93
C GLU A 217 3.56 -5.52 15.00
N LEU A 218 4.48 -4.60 15.32
CA LEU A 218 4.74 -3.43 14.48
C LEU A 218 5.31 -3.85 13.12
N MET A 219 6.29 -4.77 13.11
CA MET A 219 6.89 -5.30 11.89
C MET A 219 5.85 -6.03 11.01
N LEU A 220 4.98 -6.85 11.60
CA LEU A 220 3.93 -7.55 10.84
C LEU A 220 2.89 -6.58 10.26
N SER A 221 2.56 -5.51 10.99
CA SER A 221 1.65 -4.46 10.50
C SER A 221 2.24 -3.69 9.32
N VAL A 222 3.54 -3.32 9.41
CA VAL A 222 4.26 -2.66 8.31
C VAL A 222 4.38 -3.61 7.11
N LEU A 223 4.72 -4.88 7.33
CA LEU A 223 4.83 -5.89 6.27
C LEU A 223 3.52 -6.05 5.49
N ALA A 224 2.38 -6.09 6.19
CA ALA A 224 1.06 -6.13 5.54
C ALA A 224 0.84 -4.89 4.65
N ALA A 225 1.16 -3.70 5.14
CA ALA A 225 1.03 -2.46 4.38
C ALA A 225 1.98 -2.39 3.16
N GLU A 226 3.23 -2.88 3.31
CA GLU A 226 4.21 -2.99 2.23
C GLU A 226 3.75 -4.00 1.17
N THR A 227 3.20 -5.14 1.59
CA THR A 227 2.66 -6.17 0.68
C THR A 227 1.51 -5.61 -0.16
N ASP A 228 0.55 -4.91 0.45
CA ASP A 228 -0.54 -4.25 -0.28
C ASP A 228 -0.04 -3.18 -1.25
N SER A 229 0.92 -2.35 -0.83
CA SER A 229 1.52 -1.34 -1.69
C SER A 229 2.23 -1.96 -2.89
N LEU A 230 2.95 -3.06 -2.67
CA LEU A 230 3.69 -3.74 -3.73
C LEU A 230 2.71 -4.36 -4.74
N LYS A 231 1.65 -5.04 -4.28
CA LYS A 231 0.59 -5.57 -5.15
C LYS A 231 -0.01 -4.48 -6.05
N GLU A 232 -0.35 -3.33 -5.47
CA GLU A 232 -0.89 -2.19 -6.22
C GLU A 232 0.06 -1.71 -7.31
N ARG A 233 1.36 -1.55 -6.98
CA ARG A 233 2.39 -1.10 -7.93
C ARG A 233 2.62 -2.10 -9.06
N ILE A 234 2.62 -3.39 -8.76
CA ILE A 234 2.72 -4.46 -9.77
C ILE A 234 1.56 -4.35 -10.77
N ALA A 235 0.34 -4.19 -10.27
CA ALA A 235 -0.84 -4.05 -11.13
C ALA A 235 -0.75 -2.79 -12.02
N ILE A 236 -0.24 -1.67 -11.50
CA ILE A 236 -0.01 -0.44 -12.27
C ILE A 236 0.98 -0.69 -13.42
N ARG A 237 2.14 -1.30 -13.13
CA ARG A 237 3.17 -1.62 -14.13
C ARG A 237 2.66 -2.58 -15.19
N ALA A 238 1.97 -3.65 -14.79
CA ALA A 238 1.37 -4.61 -15.72
C ALA A 238 0.35 -3.92 -16.65
N ARG A 239 -0.51 -3.07 -16.10
CA ARG A 239 -1.50 -2.31 -16.88
C ARG A 239 -0.85 -1.35 -17.87
N PHE A 240 0.21 -0.65 -17.47
CA PHE A 240 0.99 0.22 -18.37
C PHE A 240 1.47 -0.54 -19.62
N GLN A 241 1.98 -1.76 -19.45
CA GLN A 241 2.43 -2.58 -20.58
C GLN A 241 1.27 -2.97 -21.51
N LEU A 242 0.08 -3.25 -20.96
CA LEU A 242 -1.11 -3.56 -21.75
C LEU A 242 -1.61 -2.37 -22.55
N GLU A 243 -1.71 -1.19 -21.92
CA GLU A 243 -2.10 0.06 -22.57
C GLU A 243 -1.13 0.41 -23.72
N THR A 244 0.18 0.17 -23.50
CA THR A 244 1.22 0.30 -24.55
C THR A 244 0.99 -0.68 -25.71
N GLY A 245 0.51 -1.90 -25.42
CA GLY A 245 0.12 -2.88 -26.43
C GLY A 245 -1.05 -2.46 -27.29
N ASP A 246 -2.05 -1.82 -26.70
CA ASP A 246 -3.21 -1.33 -27.44
C ASP A 246 -2.83 -0.15 -28.35
N ILE A 247 -1.87 0.69 -27.93
CA ILE A 247 -1.27 1.71 -28.82
C ILE A 247 -0.58 1.05 -30.00
N MET A 248 0.17 -0.04 -29.80
CA MET A 248 0.80 -0.77 -30.90
C MET A 248 -0.20 -1.36 -31.89
N LYS A 249 -1.36 -1.85 -31.42
CA LYS A 249 -2.45 -2.29 -32.31
C LYS A 249 -3.02 -1.11 -33.09
N LEU A 250 -3.19 0.04 -32.45
CA LEU A 250 -3.69 1.26 -33.10
C LEU A 250 -2.69 1.78 -34.15
N VAL A 251 -1.38 1.75 -33.86
CA VAL A 251 -0.30 2.05 -34.81
C VAL A 251 -0.43 1.15 -36.05
N ALA A 252 -0.52 -0.18 -35.85
CA ALA A 252 -0.63 -1.14 -36.95
C ALA A 252 -1.89 -0.89 -37.78
N GLY A 253 -3.06 -0.74 -37.13
CA GLY A 253 -4.32 -0.46 -37.81
C GLY A 253 -4.30 0.85 -38.62
N THR A 254 -3.68 1.90 -38.07
CA THR A 254 -3.56 3.20 -38.77
C THR A 254 -2.61 3.10 -39.96
N LYS A 255 -1.49 2.38 -39.84
CA LYS A 255 -0.59 2.10 -40.97
C LYS A 255 -1.28 1.30 -42.07
N ASP A 256 -2.07 0.30 -41.71
CA ASP A 256 -2.85 -0.51 -42.67
C ASP A 256 -3.90 0.34 -43.39
N LEU A 257 -4.48 1.35 -42.73
CA LEU A 257 -5.39 2.30 -43.38
C LEU A 257 -4.66 3.19 -44.39
N LEU A 258 -3.51 3.75 -44.00
CA LEU A 258 -2.64 4.54 -44.90
C LEU A 258 -2.19 3.76 -46.13
N GLN A 259 -1.96 2.46 -46.01
CA GLN A 259 -1.59 1.59 -47.12
C GLN A 259 -2.77 1.21 -48.03
N ARG A 260 -4.01 1.30 -47.54
CA ARG A 260 -5.21 0.95 -48.32
C ARG A 260 -5.75 2.13 -49.11
N ILE A 261 -5.68 3.34 -48.57
CA ILE A 261 -6.23 4.54 -49.21
C ILE A 261 -5.28 5.06 -50.30
N ASP A 262 -5.85 5.37 -51.46
CA ASP A 262 -5.15 6.02 -52.57
C ASP A 262 -5.15 7.55 -52.42
N ASP A 263 -4.01 8.17 -52.69
CA ASP A 263 -3.75 9.60 -52.49
C ASP A 263 -4.36 10.52 -53.57
N CYS A 264 -4.90 9.97 -54.65
CA CYS A 264 -5.44 10.79 -55.74
C CYS A 264 -6.85 10.38 -56.18
N VAL A 265 -7.64 11.38 -56.60
CA VAL A 265 -8.90 11.15 -57.32
C VAL A 265 -8.55 10.94 -58.78
N GLN A 266 -9.05 9.87 -59.40
CA GLN A 266 -8.79 9.61 -60.81
C GLN A 266 -9.09 10.82 -61.71
N PRO A 267 -8.33 11.02 -62.82
CA PRO A 267 -7.35 10.11 -63.40
C PRO A 267 -5.92 10.40 -62.94
N CYS A 268 -5.31 9.47 -62.21
CA CYS A 268 -3.96 9.58 -61.67
C CYS A 268 -3.41 8.17 -61.41
N THR A 269 -2.07 8.04 -61.40
CA THR A 269 -1.41 6.79 -61.02
C THR A 269 -1.67 6.53 -59.53
N PRO A 270 -2.22 5.37 -59.14
CA PRO A 270 -2.52 5.08 -57.73
C PRO A 270 -1.24 5.08 -56.89
N HIS A 271 -1.07 6.10 -56.05
CA HIS A 271 -0.07 6.12 -54.99
C HIS A 271 -0.78 5.96 -53.64
N LYS A 272 -0.22 5.12 -52.76
CA LYS A 272 -0.75 4.94 -51.40
C LYS A 272 -0.40 6.14 -50.53
N LEU A 273 -1.29 6.51 -49.61
CA LEU A 273 -1.00 7.61 -48.67
C LEU A 273 0.29 7.36 -47.87
N SER A 274 0.58 6.10 -47.51
CA SER A 274 1.79 5.74 -46.76
C SER A 274 3.11 6.14 -47.43
N SER A 275 3.12 6.36 -48.74
CA SER A 275 4.30 6.78 -49.50
C SER A 275 4.09 8.09 -50.25
N SER A 276 3.02 8.82 -49.94
CA SER A 276 2.72 10.08 -50.61
C SER A 276 3.42 11.26 -49.94
N ASP A 277 4.17 12.02 -50.75
CA ASP A 277 4.72 13.32 -50.37
C ASP A 277 3.72 14.47 -50.54
N ARG A 278 2.47 14.18 -50.91
CA ARG A 278 1.44 15.19 -51.15
C ARG A 278 1.02 15.89 -49.85
N LEU A 279 0.66 17.16 -49.97
CA LEU A 279 0.14 17.93 -48.85
C LEU A 279 -1.22 17.38 -48.40
N VAL A 280 -1.38 17.24 -47.09
CA VAL A 280 -2.64 16.80 -46.46
C VAL A 280 -3.80 17.74 -46.84
N SER A 281 -3.55 19.04 -46.89
CA SER A 281 -4.54 20.05 -47.31
C SER A 281 -5.08 19.79 -48.71
N ASP A 282 -4.20 19.41 -49.64
CA ASP A 282 -4.56 19.22 -51.03
C ASP A 282 -5.40 17.95 -51.19
N SER A 283 -5.02 16.86 -50.50
CA SER A 283 -5.79 15.61 -50.52
C SER A 283 -7.18 15.78 -49.87
N LEU A 284 -7.32 16.66 -48.87
CA LEU A 284 -8.60 16.99 -48.22
C LEU A 284 -9.48 17.95 -49.03
N ALA A 285 -8.87 18.78 -49.90
CA ALA A 285 -9.62 19.67 -50.79
C ALA A 285 -10.36 18.87 -51.89
N GLU A 286 -9.79 17.75 -52.30
CA GLU A 286 -10.29 16.90 -53.39
C GLU A 286 -11.16 15.72 -52.94
N GLY A 287 -11.95 15.18 -53.86
CA GLY A 287 -12.73 13.95 -53.67
C GLY A 287 -14.11 14.17 -53.06
N ASP A 288 -14.85 13.08 -52.92
CA ASP A 288 -16.18 13.07 -52.31
C ASP A 288 -16.11 13.15 -50.78
N THR A 289 -17.26 13.40 -50.15
CA THR A 289 -17.37 13.48 -48.68
C THR A 289 -16.82 12.24 -47.99
N ARG A 290 -17.10 11.04 -48.54
CA ARG A 290 -16.66 9.77 -47.98
C ARG A 290 -15.14 9.64 -47.95
N ARG A 291 -14.45 10.06 -49.01
CA ARG A 291 -12.99 10.10 -49.04
C ARG A 291 -12.46 11.06 -47.99
N LYS A 292 -13.04 12.26 -47.88
CA LYS A 292 -12.62 13.25 -46.88
C LYS A 292 -12.79 12.74 -45.45
N GLU A 293 -13.90 12.06 -45.15
CA GLU A 293 -14.13 11.41 -43.85
C GLU A 293 -13.06 10.35 -43.55
N ASN A 294 -12.69 9.52 -44.53
CA ASN A 294 -11.64 8.52 -44.35
C ASN A 294 -10.27 9.17 -44.10
N LEU A 295 -9.92 10.22 -44.85
CA LEU A 295 -8.66 10.96 -44.68
C LEU A 295 -8.60 11.64 -43.30
N LEU A 296 -9.68 12.30 -42.89
CA LEU A 296 -9.79 12.89 -41.56
C LEU A 296 -9.66 11.80 -40.48
N GLY A 297 -10.36 10.67 -40.64
CA GLY A 297 -10.27 9.55 -39.71
C GLY A 297 -8.84 9.07 -39.48
N VAL A 298 -8.05 8.95 -40.55
CA VAL A 298 -6.63 8.57 -40.45
C VAL A 298 -5.80 9.63 -39.73
N LEU A 299 -6.01 10.92 -40.01
CA LEU A 299 -5.29 12.01 -39.32
C LEU A 299 -5.61 12.02 -37.82
N TYR A 300 -6.89 11.89 -37.45
CA TYR A 300 -7.31 11.83 -36.05
C TYR A 300 -6.75 10.59 -35.35
N GLN A 301 -6.73 9.43 -36.01
CA GLN A 301 -6.14 8.21 -35.44
C GLN A 301 -4.63 8.34 -35.27
N ALA A 302 -3.90 8.86 -36.25
CA ALA A 302 -2.45 9.06 -36.14
C ALA A 302 -2.08 10.07 -35.06
N ALA A 303 -2.83 11.17 -34.95
CA ALA A 303 -2.64 12.14 -33.88
C ALA A 303 -2.98 11.55 -32.51
N ALA A 304 -4.02 10.73 -32.42
CA ALA A 304 -4.36 10.01 -31.19
C ALA A 304 -3.23 9.05 -30.78
N VAL A 305 -2.63 8.31 -31.72
CA VAL A 305 -1.46 7.46 -31.45
C VAL A 305 -0.29 8.28 -30.90
N ALA A 306 0.02 9.42 -31.52
CA ALA A 306 1.12 10.28 -31.09
C ALA A 306 0.88 10.85 -29.69
N ALA A 307 -0.35 11.28 -29.38
CA ALA A 307 -0.74 11.74 -28.05
C ALA A 307 -0.70 10.63 -27.00
N GLN A 308 -1.18 9.44 -27.37
CA GLN A 308 -1.19 8.28 -26.50
C GLN A 308 0.20 7.70 -26.25
N ASN A 309 1.21 7.97 -27.08
CA ASN A 309 2.56 7.43 -26.90
C ASN A 309 3.15 7.67 -25.50
N GLN A 310 2.95 8.88 -24.93
CA GLN A 310 3.48 9.24 -23.61
C GLN A 310 2.45 9.09 -22.48
N THR A 311 1.15 9.06 -22.82
CA THR A 311 0.07 9.15 -21.83
C THR A 311 0.06 7.97 -20.83
N PRO A 312 0.19 6.69 -21.23
CA PRO A 312 0.26 5.58 -20.29
C PRO A 312 1.46 5.67 -19.36
N ALA A 313 2.61 6.16 -19.83
CA ALA A 313 3.80 6.30 -19.00
C ALA A 313 3.59 7.36 -17.92
N ASP A 314 3.03 8.52 -18.29
CA ASP A 314 2.71 9.59 -17.34
C ASP A 314 1.66 9.15 -16.32
N VAL A 315 0.57 8.51 -16.78
CA VAL A 315 -0.49 7.99 -15.92
C VAL A 315 0.04 6.93 -14.96
N ALA A 316 0.90 6.02 -15.44
CA ALA A 316 1.52 5.00 -14.60
C ALA A 316 2.45 5.61 -13.55
N ALA A 317 3.27 6.59 -13.92
CA ALA A 317 4.17 7.29 -13.01
C ALA A 317 3.41 8.06 -11.91
N ILE A 318 2.31 8.74 -12.27
CA ILE A 318 1.41 9.40 -11.32
C ILE A 318 0.84 8.36 -10.34
N ARG A 319 0.24 7.29 -10.85
CA ARG A 319 -0.36 6.23 -10.03
C ARG A 319 0.67 5.57 -9.11
N GLU A 320 1.88 5.27 -9.59
CA GLU A 320 2.93 4.67 -8.78
C GLU A 320 3.38 5.63 -7.66
N THR A 321 3.51 6.92 -7.96
CA THR A 321 3.84 7.95 -6.96
C THR A 321 2.74 8.07 -5.90
N ILE A 322 1.48 8.03 -6.31
CA ILE A 322 0.33 8.06 -5.41
C ILE A 322 0.27 6.80 -4.53
N ALA A 323 0.48 5.61 -5.12
CA ALA A 323 0.53 4.35 -4.38
C ALA A 323 1.63 4.39 -3.31
N TRP A 324 2.82 4.91 -3.65
CA TRP A 324 3.92 5.09 -2.69
C TRP A 324 3.55 6.06 -1.55
N ARG A 325 2.94 7.20 -1.87
CA ARG A 325 2.49 8.17 -0.84
C ARG A 325 1.44 7.56 0.09
N ARG A 326 0.51 6.77 -0.46
CA ARG A 326 -0.51 6.07 0.32
C ARG A 326 0.11 5.06 1.27
N PHE A 327 1.12 4.33 0.81
CA PHE A 327 1.92 3.46 1.65
C PHE A 327 2.61 4.21 2.78
N GLU A 328 3.30 5.31 2.48
CA GLU A 328 3.98 6.15 3.47
C GLU A 328 3.02 6.68 4.55
N ILE A 329 1.84 7.15 4.16
CA ILE A 329 0.78 7.58 5.09
C ILE A 329 0.37 6.41 6.00
N ARG A 330 0.10 5.23 5.43
CA ARG A 330 -0.29 4.04 6.21
C ARG A 330 0.83 3.59 7.15
N ARG A 331 2.08 3.59 6.69
CA ARG A 331 3.24 3.25 7.50
C ARG A 331 3.40 4.21 8.68
N ASN A 332 3.29 5.51 8.43
CA ASN A 332 3.34 6.52 9.47
C ASN A 332 2.19 6.39 10.45
N ALA A 333 0.98 6.05 9.99
CA ALA A 333 -0.17 5.79 10.84
C ALA A 333 0.06 4.56 11.74
N ILE A 334 0.70 3.49 11.25
CA ILE A 334 1.07 2.33 12.06
C ILE A 334 2.04 2.73 13.19
N TYR A 335 3.07 3.52 12.88
CA TYR A 335 4.01 4.01 13.89
C TYR A 335 3.34 4.96 14.88
N ASN A 336 2.58 5.94 14.41
CA ASN A 336 1.86 6.90 15.25
C ASN A 336 0.87 6.19 16.18
N GLY A 337 0.08 5.25 15.66
CA GLY A 337 -0.85 4.44 16.45
C GLY A 337 -0.14 3.67 17.56
N SER A 338 1.08 3.19 17.33
CA SER A 338 1.89 2.53 18.37
C SER A 338 2.29 3.47 19.51
N TYR A 339 2.61 4.74 19.20
CA TYR A 339 2.90 5.76 20.21
C TYR A 339 1.63 6.21 20.94
N GLU A 340 0.52 6.36 20.24
CA GLU A 340 -0.79 6.70 20.81
C GLU A 340 -1.25 5.64 21.80
N GLN A 341 -1.16 4.36 21.42
CA GLN A 341 -1.45 3.25 22.32
C GLN A 341 -0.55 3.27 23.56
N ALA A 342 0.74 3.57 23.40
CA ALA A 342 1.65 3.67 24.53
C ALA A 342 1.27 4.82 25.49
N LEU A 343 0.88 5.98 24.96
CA LEU A 343 0.40 7.11 25.75
C LEU A 343 -0.92 6.79 26.47
N GLN A 344 -1.85 6.12 25.80
CA GLN A 344 -3.12 5.69 26.40
C GLN A 344 -2.90 4.71 27.56
N VAL A 345 -2.05 3.69 27.37
CA VAL A 345 -1.70 2.74 28.43
C VAL A 345 -0.96 3.44 29.58
N ALA A 346 -0.09 4.40 29.28
CA ALA A 346 0.60 5.20 30.28
C ALA A 346 -0.37 6.03 31.13
N GLY A 347 -1.32 6.72 30.48
CA GLY A 347 -2.37 7.48 31.15
C GLY A 347 -3.27 6.60 32.03
N GLN A 348 -3.66 5.43 31.53
CA GLN A 348 -4.43 4.45 32.31
C GLN A 348 -3.66 3.95 33.53
N ARG A 349 -2.37 3.64 33.39
CA ARG A 349 -1.52 3.22 34.51
C ARG A 349 -1.32 4.34 35.52
N LEU A 350 -1.16 5.58 35.07
CA LEU A 350 -1.04 6.75 35.95
C LEU A 350 -2.34 6.97 36.76
N SER A 351 -3.49 6.87 36.10
CA SER A 351 -4.80 6.90 36.77
C SER A 351 -4.94 5.78 37.80
N ALA A 352 -4.60 4.54 37.42
CA ALA A 352 -4.66 3.41 38.33
C ALA A 352 -3.70 3.56 39.52
N TYR A 353 -2.49 4.06 39.29
CA TYR A 353 -1.49 4.29 40.34
C TYR A 353 -2.04 5.22 41.44
N TYR A 354 -2.60 6.37 41.07
CA TYR A 354 -3.17 7.31 42.04
C TYR A 354 -4.50 6.83 42.65
N ALA A 355 -5.25 5.98 41.95
CA ALA A 355 -6.48 5.37 42.48
C ALA A 355 -6.23 4.30 43.56
N THR A 356 -5.06 3.62 43.53
CA THR A 356 -4.74 2.52 44.47
C THR A 356 -4.20 2.93 45.85
N GLY A 357 -4.11 4.23 46.14
CA GLY A 357 -3.68 4.70 47.46
C GLY A 357 -4.62 4.27 48.58
N ILE A 358 -4.08 4.09 49.80
CA ILE A 358 -4.91 3.79 50.98
C ILE A 358 -5.74 5.04 51.30
N LYS A 359 -7.07 4.92 51.28
CA LYS A 359 -7.97 6.05 51.52
C LYS A 359 -7.94 6.46 53.00
N PRO A 360 -8.03 7.76 53.33
CA PRO A 360 -8.15 8.22 54.71
C PRO A 360 -9.30 7.54 55.47
N SER A 361 -10.40 7.24 54.78
CA SER A 361 -11.54 6.48 55.34
C SER A 361 -11.20 5.03 55.69
N GLN A 362 -10.32 4.37 54.93
CA GLN A 362 -9.85 3.02 55.22
C GLN A 362 -8.86 3.00 56.41
N ILE A 363 -8.02 4.04 56.53
CA ILE A 363 -7.17 4.24 57.70
C ILE A 363 -8.04 4.52 58.94
N ALA A 364 -9.05 5.38 58.81
CA ALA A 364 -10.00 5.66 59.88
C ALA A 364 -10.81 4.42 60.29
N GLN A 365 -11.26 3.60 59.33
CA GLN A 365 -11.90 2.32 59.62
C GLN A 365 -10.94 1.35 60.32
N PHE A 366 -9.69 1.25 59.87
CA PHE A 366 -8.68 0.39 60.52
C PHE A 366 -8.36 0.85 61.94
N LEU A 367 -8.23 2.16 62.16
CA LEU A 367 -8.05 2.76 63.50
C LEU A 367 -9.30 2.56 64.37
N TYR A 368 -10.50 2.67 63.81
CA TYR A 368 -11.76 2.41 64.49
C TYR A 368 -11.86 0.95 64.94
N TYR A 369 -11.53 -0.01 64.05
CA TYR A 369 -11.48 -1.43 64.40
C TYR A 369 -10.41 -1.76 65.44
N LEU A 370 -9.23 -1.14 65.36
CA LEU A 370 -8.18 -1.27 66.38
C LEU A 370 -8.61 -0.70 67.73
N SER A 371 -9.28 0.47 67.75
CA SER A 371 -9.84 1.04 68.97
C SER A 371 -10.93 0.15 69.56
N GLY A 372 -11.75 -0.49 68.71
CA GLY A 372 -12.78 -1.46 69.11
C GLY A 372 -12.20 -2.72 69.78
N ILE A 373 -11.11 -3.26 69.23
CA ILE A 373 -10.42 -4.46 69.75
C ILE A 373 -9.71 -4.17 71.08
N VAL A 374 -9.15 -2.96 71.27
CA VAL A 374 -8.53 -2.54 72.53
C VAL A 374 -9.58 -2.13 73.57
N SER A 375 -10.79 -1.77 73.14
CA SER A 375 -11.91 -1.37 74.00
C SER A 375 -12.81 -2.51 74.48
N LEU A 376 -12.45 -3.80 74.29
CA LEU A 376 -13.12 -4.89 74.99
C LEU A 376 -13.02 -4.64 76.51
N PRO A 377 -14.11 -4.28 77.20
CA PRO A 377 -14.04 -3.98 78.61
C PRO A 377 -13.85 -5.30 79.36
N ALA A 378 -12.89 -5.32 80.27
CA ALA A 378 -12.92 -6.23 81.41
C ALA A 378 -14.14 -5.89 82.29
N ILE A 379 -15.34 -6.32 81.88
CA ILE A 379 -16.62 -6.27 82.60
C ILE A 379 -17.43 -7.46 82.05
N ALA A 380 -17.78 -8.54 82.76
CA ALA A 380 -17.74 -8.84 84.18
C ALA A 380 -17.77 -10.37 84.41
N PHE A 381 -17.25 -10.78 85.58
CA PHE A 381 -17.38 -12.06 86.32
C PHE A 381 -16.79 -13.35 85.72
#